data_AF-A0A7J2MUJ0-F1
#
_entry.id   AF-A0A7J2MUJ0-F1
#
_cell.length_a   1.000
_cell.length_b   1.000
_cell.length_c   1.000
_cell.angle_alpha   90.00
_cell.angle_beta   90.00
_cell.angle_gamma   90.00
#
_symmetry.space_group_name_H-M   'P 1'
#
loop_
_entity.id
_entity.type
_entity.pdbx_description
1 polymer ?
#
loop_
_entity_poly.entity_id
_entity_poly.type
_entity_poly.pdbx_seq_one_letter_code
_entity_poly.pdbx_strand_id
1 'polypeptide(L)'
;MINIDRLCAEIGFLIPREDVDVDASKQENAIRKALAILSQEGIFAYLIYLESEGGNIMWDTRKKEIGDDEKSHRLITFYSAKLLNKLNKLNLPGDFFEPENEKIELLLTGAEDRTNPDPLWNQLTKNLRDELTKSGSILEDIHQIFFVKQILEQMLTYALYRARSLRQG
;
A
#
# COMPACT_ATOMS: atom_id res chain seq x y z
N MET A 1 15.75 20.01 4.63
CA MET A 1 14.82 19.97 3.49
C MET A 1 14.75 18.53 3.01
N ILE A 2 13.57 17.92 2.97
CA ILE A 2 13.41 16.51 2.54
C ILE A 2 13.49 16.47 1.01
N ASN A 3 14.29 15.55 0.46
CA ASN A 3 14.26 15.26 -0.97
C ASN A 3 13.12 14.27 -1.24
N ILE A 4 12.05 14.74 -1.89
CA ILE A 4 10.83 13.97 -2.14
C ILE A 4 11.12 12.79 -3.09
N ASP A 5 11.92 13.01 -4.12
CA ASP A 5 12.26 11.96 -5.09
C ASP A 5 13.01 10.80 -4.42
N ARG A 6 14.01 11.16 -3.59
CA ARG A 6 14.73 10.17 -2.76
C ARG A 6 13.78 9.44 -1.81
N LEU A 7 12.83 10.14 -1.19
CA LEU A 7 11.86 9.51 -0.29
C LEU A 7 10.95 8.52 -1.04
N CYS A 8 10.49 8.87 -2.25
CA CYS A 8 9.72 7.97 -3.10
C CYS A 8 10.54 6.74 -3.48
N ALA A 9 11.84 6.88 -3.78
CA ALA A 9 12.72 5.76 -4.06
C ALA A 9 12.93 4.86 -2.83
N GLU A 10 13.25 5.45 -1.68
CA GLU A 10 13.48 4.72 -0.42
C GLU A 10 12.24 3.91 -0.02
N ILE A 11 11.04 4.50 -0.07
CA ILE A 11 9.80 3.77 0.28
C ILE A 11 9.39 2.81 -0.82
N GLY A 12 9.48 3.21 -2.09
CA GLY A 12 9.09 2.37 -3.22
C GLY A 12 9.90 1.08 -3.29
N PHE A 13 11.18 1.11 -2.91
CA PHE A 13 12.05 -0.07 -2.87
C PHE A 13 11.69 -1.07 -1.78
N LEU A 14 10.88 -0.68 -0.79
CA LEU A 14 10.41 -1.57 0.27
C LEU A 14 9.15 -2.34 -0.12
N ILE A 15 8.47 -1.94 -1.22
CA ILE A 15 7.25 -2.63 -1.68
C ILE A 15 7.59 -4.03 -2.18
N PRO A 16 8.51 -4.23 -3.15
CA PRO A 16 8.86 -5.57 -3.58
C PRO A 16 9.79 -6.22 -2.55
N ARG A 17 9.36 -7.32 -1.95
CA ARG A 17 10.05 -8.00 -0.85
C ARG A 17 10.42 -9.43 -1.21
N GLU A 18 11.65 -9.81 -0.88
CA GLU A 18 12.17 -11.19 -1.05
C GLU A 18 11.95 -12.04 0.20
N ASP A 19 11.79 -11.39 1.36
CA ASP A 19 11.55 -12.03 2.65
C ASP A 19 10.10 -12.47 2.87
N VAL A 20 9.21 -12.06 1.97
CA VAL A 20 7.82 -12.52 1.94
C VAL A 20 7.71 -13.61 0.88
N ASP A 21 7.06 -14.72 1.22
CA ASP A 21 6.71 -15.80 0.29
C ASP A 21 5.63 -15.31 -0.70
N VAL A 22 6.07 -14.51 -1.68
CA VAL A 22 5.30 -13.95 -2.78
C VAL A 22 6.16 -13.94 -4.03
N ASP A 23 5.68 -14.59 -5.10
CA ASP A 23 6.39 -14.61 -6.37
C ASP A 23 6.71 -13.21 -6.91
N ALA A 24 7.97 -12.97 -7.33
CA ALA A 24 8.43 -11.68 -7.81
C ALA A 24 7.65 -11.20 -9.05
N SER A 25 7.19 -12.11 -9.90
CA SER A 25 6.36 -11.77 -11.06
C SER A 25 4.95 -11.32 -10.65
N LYS A 26 4.38 -11.86 -9.56
CA LYS A 26 3.13 -11.36 -8.96
C LYS A 26 3.29 -9.95 -8.42
N GLN A 27 4.37 -9.68 -7.69
CA GLN A 27 4.67 -8.34 -7.16
C GLN A 27 4.82 -7.31 -8.29
N GLU A 28 5.60 -7.63 -9.34
CA GLU A 28 5.73 -6.77 -10.52
C GLU A 28 4.38 -6.49 -11.18
N ASN A 29 3.56 -7.53 -11.35
CA ASN A 29 2.26 -7.41 -12.00
C ASN A 29 1.29 -6.53 -11.20
N ALA A 30 1.23 -6.70 -9.88
CA ALA A 30 0.40 -5.87 -9.00
C ALA A 30 0.83 -4.40 -9.05
N ILE A 31 2.15 -4.12 -8.93
CA ILE A 31 2.69 -2.76 -9.01
C ILE A 31 2.38 -2.12 -10.37
N ARG A 32 2.57 -2.86 -11.47
CA ARG A 32 2.28 -2.36 -12.82
C ARG A 32 0.81 -2.00 -13.00
N LYS A 33 -0.11 -2.86 -12.54
CA LYS A 33 -1.55 -2.59 -12.61
C LYS A 33 -1.93 -1.38 -11.76
N ALA A 34 -1.45 -1.33 -10.51
CA ALA A 34 -1.72 -0.24 -9.59
C ALA A 34 -1.22 1.11 -10.14
N LEU A 35 -0.01 1.13 -10.72
CA LEU A 35 0.53 2.32 -11.41
C LEU A 35 -0.33 2.72 -12.61
N ALA A 36 -0.75 1.76 -13.44
CA ALA A 36 -1.59 2.05 -14.61
C ALA A 36 -2.93 2.68 -14.21
N ILE A 37 -3.62 2.12 -13.21
CA ILE A 37 -4.90 2.65 -12.69
C ILE A 37 -4.70 4.03 -12.08
N LEU A 38 -3.67 4.21 -11.23
CA LEU A 38 -3.37 5.51 -10.66
C LEU A 38 -3.15 6.57 -11.75
N SER A 39 -2.40 6.22 -12.80
CA SER A 39 -2.08 7.14 -13.88
C SER A 39 -3.26 7.50 -14.78
N GLN A 40 -4.13 6.54 -15.08
CA GLN A 40 -5.25 6.72 -16.02
C GLN A 40 -6.54 7.17 -15.33
N GLU A 41 -6.86 6.62 -14.17
CA GLU A 41 -8.15 6.77 -13.49
C GLU A 41 -8.05 7.61 -12.20
N GLY A 42 -6.84 7.81 -11.67
CA GLY A 42 -6.58 8.70 -10.54
C GLY A 42 -6.61 8.03 -9.17
N ILE A 43 -6.47 8.85 -8.13
CA ILE A 43 -6.22 8.39 -6.74
C ILE A 43 -7.39 7.58 -6.18
N PHE A 44 -8.63 7.99 -6.44
CA PHE A 44 -9.79 7.31 -5.87
C PHE A 44 -9.97 5.91 -6.47
N ALA A 45 -9.86 5.78 -7.79
CA ALA A 45 -9.91 4.48 -8.47
C ALA A 45 -8.77 3.56 -8.01
N TYR A 46 -7.55 4.10 -7.89
CA TYR A 46 -6.40 3.39 -7.33
C TYR A 46 -6.68 2.82 -5.93
N LEU A 47 -7.27 3.63 -5.04
CA LEU A 47 -7.62 3.19 -3.69
C LEU A 47 -8.64 2.04 -3.72
N ILE A 48 -9.75 2.21 -4.44
CA ILE A 48 -10.81 1.19 -4.53
C ILE A 48 -10.25 -0.12 -5.10
N TYR A 49 -9.39 -0.03 -6.12
CA TYR A 49 -8.72 -1.18 -6.70
C TYR A 49 -7.86 -1.92 -5.66
N LEU A 50 -6.98 -1.22 -4.94
CA LEU A 50 -6.12 -1.85 -3.93
C LEU A 50 -6.90 -2.48 -2.79
N GLU A 51 -7.97 -1.83 -2.34
CA GLU A 51 -8.85 -2.38 -1.30
C GLU A 51 -9.57 -3.65 -1.78
N SER A 52 -10.03 -3.66 -3.03
CA SER A 52 -10.69 -4.82 -3.64
C SER A 52 -9.73 -6.00 -3.78
N GLU A 53 -8.55 -5.78 -4.35
CA GLU A 53 -7.57 -6.84 -4.62
C GLU A 53 -6.81 -7.28 -3.35
N GLY A 54 -6.70 -6.43 -2.33
CA GLY A 54 -6.05 -6.78 -1.06
C GLY A 54 -6.81 -7.83 -0.23
N GLY A 55 -8.09 -8.06 -0.53
CA GLY A 55 -8.92 -9.07 0.13
C GLY A 55 -9.10 -8.84 1.64
N ASN A 56 -9.81 -9.74 2.32
CA ASN A 56 -9.93 -9.74 3.78
C ASN A 56 -9.57 -11.11 4.33
N ILE A 57 -8.90 -11.14 5.48
CA ILE A 57 -8.65 -12.37 6.23
C ILE A 57 -9.92 -12.71 7.02
N MET A 58 -10.40 -13.95 6.93
CA MET A 58 -11.56 -14.44 7.68
C MET A 58 -11.23 -15.78 8.34
N TRP A 59 -11.47 -15.91 9.65
CA TRP A 59 -11.16 -17.12 10.43
C TRP A 59 -12.14 -18.30 10.21
N ASP A 60 -13.15 -18.16 9.33
CA ASP A 60 -14.25 -19.15 9.19
C ASP A 60 -14.32 -19.89 7.84
N THR A 61 -13.31 -19.76 6.96
CA THR A 61 -13.49 -20.31 5.60
C THR A 61 -12.19 -20.76 4.95
N ARG A 62 -11.73 -21.99 5.25
CA ARG A 62 -10.79 -22.84 4.46
C ARG A 62 -9.46 -22.23 3.93
N LYS A 63 -9.23 -20.93 4.06
CA LYS A 63 -8.16 -20.11 3.46
C LYS A 63 -7.48 -19.43 4.65
N LYS A 64 -6.52 -20.14 5.25
CA LYS A 64 -5.74 -19.65 6.40
C LYS A 64 -4.77 -18.53 6.01
N GLU A 65 -4.51 -18.36 4.71
CA GLU A 65 -3.57 -17.40 4.17
C GLU A 65 -4.16 -16.73 2.93
N ILE A 66 -3.89 -15.44 2.76
CA ILE A 66 -4.17 -14.70 1.53
C ILE A 66 -3.18 -15.08 0.44
N GLY A 67 -3.60 -15.02 -0.82
CA GLY A 67 -2.71 -15.34 -1.93
C GLY A 67 -1.67 -14.26 -2.20
N ASP A 68 -0.68 -14.61 -3.02
CA ASP A 68 0.44 -13.75 -3.41
C ASP A 68 0.00 -12.42 -4.03
N ASP A 69 -1.09 -12.46 -4.79
CA ASP A 69 -1.65 -11.29 -5.44
C ASP A 69 -2.25 -10.35 -4.38
N GLU A 70 -3.05 -10.88 -3.45
CA GLU A 70 -3.60 -10.11 -2.33
C GLU A 70 -2.50 -9.51 -1.44
N LYS A 71 -1.46 -10.29 -1.10
CA LYS A 71 -0.30 -9.82 -0.33
C LYS A 71 0.39 -8.63 -1.02
N SER A 72 0.58 -8.70 -2.33
CA SER A 72 1.21 -7.64 -3.12
C SER A 72 0.40 -6.33 -3.06
N HIS A 73 -0.92 -6.41 -3.18
CA HIS A 73 -1.80 -5.23 -3.09
C HIS A 73 -1.79 -4.62 -1.68
N ARG A 74 -1.77 -5.46 -0.62
CA ARG A 74 -1.64 -4.98 0.76
C ARG A 74 -0.35 -4.21 1.00
N LEU A 75 0.78 -4.72 0.51
CA LEU A 75 2.08 -4.03 0.60
C LEU A 75 2.03 -2.67 -0.09
N ILE A 76 1.47 -2.60 -1.31
CA ILE A 76 1.32 -1.33 -2.03
C ILE A 76 0.51 -0.32 -1.20
N THR A 77 -0.61 -0.73 -0.61
CA THR A 77 -1.45 0.14 0.24
C THR A 77 -0.69 0.62 1.47
N PHE A 78 0.01 -0.29 2.16
CA PHE A 78 0.76 0.03 3.39
C PHE A 78 1.84 1.08 3.13
N TYR A 79 2.65 0.91 2.08
CA TYR A 79 3.72 1.86 1.78
C TYR A 79 3.20 3.15 1.14
N SER A 80 2.07 3.12 0.42
CA SER A 80 1.37 4.33 0.00
C SER A 80 0.98 5.17 1.22
N ALA A 81 0.35 4.54 2.22
CA ALA A 81 -0.01 5.20 3.47
C ALA A 81 1.23 5.71 4.23
N LYS A 82 2.32 4.91 4.29
CA LYS A 82 3.59 5.30 4.93
C LYS A 82 4.19 6.56 4.27
N LEU A 83 4.22 6.62 2.94
CA LEU A 83 4.69 7.79 2.18
C LEU A 83 3.84 9.03 2.48
N LEU A 84 2.51 8.90 2.41
CA LEU A 84 1.60 10.01 2.69
C LEU A 84 1.72 10.51 4.12
N ASN A 85 1.91 9.60 5.08
CA ASN A 85 2.13 9.96 6.48
C ASN A 85 3.43 10.74 6.66
N LYS A 86 4.53 10.31 6.03
CA LYS A 86 5.82 11.04 6.07
C LYS A 86 5.76 12.42 5.43
N LEU A 87 4.83 12.64 4.49
CA LEU A 87 4.60 13.93 3.84
C LEU A 87 3.53 14.78 4.55
N ASN A 88 3.07 14.37 5.73
CA ASN A 88 1.99 15.01 6.49
C ASN A 88 0.69 15.16 5.69
N LYS A 89 0.43 14.20 4.79
CA LYS A 89 -0.81 14.08 4.00
C LYS A 89 -1.80 13.08 4.58
N LEU A 90 -1.29 12.19 5.43
CA LEU A 90 -2.06 11.26 6.23
C LEU A 90 -1.67 11.46 7.69
N ASN A 91 -2.65 11.41 8.59
CA ASN A 91 -2.43 11.60 10.02
C ASN A 91 -2.65 10.28 10.76
N LEU A 92 -1.69 9.37 10.60
CA LEU A 92 -1.63 8.14 11.39
C LEU A 92 -0.64 8.29 12.55
N PRO A 93 -0.87 7.59 13.68
CA PRO A 93 0.09 7.54 14.77
C PRO A 93 1.51 7.18 14.26
N GLY A 94 2.54 7.81 14.83
CA GLY A 94 3.92 7.62 14.36
C GLY A 94 4.45 6.19 14.51
N ASP A 95 3.87 5.44 15.46
CA ASP A 95 4.12 4.02 15.73
C ASP A 95 3.25 3.08 14.87
N PHE A 96 2.33 3.59 14.04
CA PHE A 96 1.47 2.75 13.21
C PHE A 96 2.27 1.87 12.25
N PHE A 97 3.39 2.39 11.75
CA PHE A 97 4.28 1.73 10.79
C PHE A 97 5.48 1.05 11.43
N GLU A 98 5.61 1.09 12.76
CA GLU A 98 6.81 0.64 13.48
C GLU A 98 6.42 -0.34 14.63
N PRO A 99 7.16 -1.44 14.86
CA PRO A 99 8.24 -1.97 14.02
C PRO A 99 7.72 -2.48 12.67
N GLU A 100 8.36 -2.09 11.57
CA GLU A 100 7.86 -2.37 10.21
C GLU A 100 7.62 -3.87 9.95
N ASN A 101 8.54 -4.74 10.36
CA ASN A 101 8.43 -6.18 10.11
C ASN A 101 7.21 -6.81 10.82
N GLU A 102 6.96 -6.45 12.08
CA GLU A 102 5.80 -6.96 12.85
C GLU A 102 4.48 -6.46 12.25
N LYS A 103 4.44 -5.20 11.80
CA LYS A 103 3.25 -4.65 11.13
C LYS A 103 2.99 -5.34 9.80
N ILE A 104 4.03 -5.62 9.01
CA ILE A 104 3.88 -6.34 7.75
C ILE A 104 3.45 -7.77 7.98
N GLU A 105 4.04 -8.48 8.96
CA GLU A 105 3.59 -9.82 9.32
C GLU A 105 2.10 -9.81 9.66
N LEU A 106 1.68 -8.93 10.59
CA LEU A 106 0.27 -8.76 10.96
C LEU A 106 -0.63 -8.39 9.77
N LEU A 107 -0.14 -7.57 8.83
CA LEU A 107 -0.86 -7.17 7.62
C LEU A 107 -1.11 -8.35 6.68
N LEU A 108 -0.17 -9.30 6.61
CA LEU A 108 -0.21 -10.39 5.65
C LEU A 108 -0.83 -11.67 6.23
N THR A 109 -0.64 -11.94 7.52
CA THR A 109 -1.13 -13.16 8.19
C THR A 109 -2.39 -12.94 9.03
N GLY A 110 -2.68 -11.69 9.40
CA GLY A 110 -3.79 -11.36 10.30
C GLY A 110 -3.48 -11.65 11.77
N ALA A 111 -4.42 -11.29 12.65
CA ALA A 111 -4.34 -11.48 14.09
C ALA A 111 -4.99 -12.80 14.52
N GLU A 112 -4.48 -13.42 15.58
CA GLU A 112 -5.05 -14.65 16.17
C GLU A 112 -6.48 -14.47 16.72
N ASP A 113 -6.92 -13.23 16.92
CA ASP A 113 -8.28 -12.91 17.38
C ASP A 113 -9.33 -13.27 16.31
N ARG A 114 -10.15 -14.28 16.62
CA ARG A 114 -11.23 -14.74 15.75
C ARG A 114 -12.32 -13.70 15.49
N THR A 115 -12.50 -12.75 16.41
CA THR A 115 -13.52 -11.70 16.29
C THR A 115 -13.05 -10.56 15.40
N ASN A 116 -11.74 -10.40 15.24
CA ASN A 116 -11.12 -9.42 14.36
C ASN A 116 -9.86 -10.01 13.70
N PRO A 117 -10.02 -10.83 12.64
CA PRO A 117 -8.92 -11.46 11.93
C PRO A 117 -7.91 -10.49 11.33
N ASP A 118 -8.36 -9.30 10.95
CA ASP A 118 -7.62 -8.41 10.04
C ASP A 118 -7.57 -6.97 10.56
N PRO A 119 -7.15 -6.77 11.82
CA PRO A 119 -7.30 -5.47 12.50
C PRO A 119 -6.53 -4.38 11.78
N LEU A 120 -5.30 -4.68 11.35
CA LEU A 120 -4.40 -3.71 10.74
C LEU A 120 -4.87 -3.31 9.35
N TRP A 121 -5.28 -4.26 8.51
CA TRP A 121 -5.81 -3.97 7.17
C TRP A 121 -7.09 -3.15 7.23
N ASN A 122 -8.03 -3.56 8.09
CA ASN A 122 -9.30 -2.85 8.29
C ASN A 122 -9.07 -1.42 8.79
N GLN A 123 -8.14 -1.23 9.73
CA GLN A 123 -7.79 0.09 10.24
C GLN A 123 -7.09 0.94 9.16
N LEU A 124 -6.15 0.36 8.42
CA LEU A 124 -5.39 1.04 7.37
C LEU A 124 -6.29 1.54 6.25
N THR A 125 -7.10 0.66 5.67
CA THR A 125 -7.99 0.96 4.54
C THR A 125 -9.04 2.00 4.93
N LYS A 126 -9.66 1.82 6.11
CA LYS A 126 -10.61 2.79 6.65
C LYS A 126 -9.97 4.17 6.84
N ASN A 127 -8.84 4.25 7.53
CA ASN A 127 -8.18 5.54 7.80
C ASN A 127 -7.72 6.22 6.52
N LEU A 128 -7.19 5.46 5.56
CA LEU A 128 -6.76 5.99 4.28
C LEU A 128 -7.95 6.55 3.48
N ARG A 129 -9.05 5.80 3.42
CA ARG A 129 -10.28 6.24 2.76
C ARG A 129 -10.86 7.48 3.43
N ASP A 130 -11.02 7.46 4.75
CA ASP A 130 -11.58 8.57 5.53
C ASP A 130 -10.75 9.85 5.35
N GLU A 131 -9.41 9.76 5.40
CA GLU A 131 -8.54 10.93 5.20
C GLU A 131 -8.60 11.49 3.78
N LEU A 132 -8.70 10.61 2.78
CA LEU A 132 -8.79 11.01 1.38
C LEU A 132 -10.17 11.58 1.02
N THR A 133 -11.23 11.26 1.76
CA THR A 133 -12.62 11.61 1.38
C THR A 133 -13.34 12.57 2.33
N LYS A 134 -12.75 12.90 3.49
CA LYS A 134 -13.33 13.91 4.39
C LYS A 134 -13.48 15.27 3.70
N SER A 135 -14.35 16.12 4.24
CA SER A 135 -14.46 17.50 3.74
C SER A 135 -13.15 18.26 3.99
N GLY A 136 -12.68 19.00 2.99
CA GLY A 136 -11.37 19.65 2.97
C GLY A 136 -10.20 18.68 2.77
N SER A 137 -10.45 17.45 2.31
CA SER A 137 -9.43 16.44 2.06
C SER A 137 -8.59 16.70 0.81
N ILE A 138 -7.62 15.81 0.60
CA ILE A 138 -6.80 15.72 -0.61
C ILE A 138 -7.67 15.67 -1.88
N LEU A 139 -8.80 14.96 -1.86
CA LEU A 139 -9.62 14.77 -3.07
C LEU A 139 -10.57 15.95 -3.37
N GLU A 140 -10.69 16.92 -2.46
CA GLU A 140 -11.44 18.16 -2.71
C GLU A 140 -10.53 19.32 -3.19
N ASP A 141 -9.21 19.18 -3.05
CA ASP A 141 -8.23 20.17 -3.53
C ASP A 141 -7.43 19.63 -4.72
N ILE A 142 -7.67 20.21 -5.91
CA ILE A 142 -7.01 19.83 -7.16
C ILE A 142 -5.48 19.85 -7.09
N HIS A 143 -4.88 20.78 -6.35
CA HIS A 143 -3.43 20.84 -6.19
C HIS A 143 -2.91 19.68 -5.34
N GLN A 144 -3.65 19.31 -4.30
CA GLN A 144 -3.34 18.12 -3.50
C GLN A 144 -3.51 16.84 -4.32
N ILE A 145 -4.56 16.74 -5.14
CA ILE A 145 -4.77 15.60 -6.05
C ILE A 145 -3.55 15.43 -6.96
N PHE A 146 -3.13 16.47 -7.66
CA PHE A 146 -1.99 16.37 -8.57
C PHE A 146 -0.69 16.02 -7.83
N PHE A 147 -0.46 16.66 -6.68
CA PHE A 147 0.72 16.37 -5.86
C PHE A 147 0.75 14.92 -5.40
N VAL A 148 -0.35 14.43 -4.80
CA VAL A 148 -0.46 13.07 -4.27
C VAL A 148 -0.39 12.02 -5.38
N LYS A 149 -1.02 12.28 -6.53
CA LYS A 149 -0.92 11.42 -7.70
C LYS A 149 0.54 11.28 -8.14
N GLN A 150 1.24 12.42 -8.31
CA GLN A 150 2.62 12.42 -8.80
C GLN A 150 3.58 11.70 -7.85
N ILE A 151 3.47 11.89 -6.54
CA ILE A 151 4.36 11.21 -5.57
C ILE A 151 4.12 9.69 -5.55
N LEU A 152 2.85 9.25 -5.64
CA LEU A 152 2.51 7.83 -5.64
C LEU A 152 2.94 7.18 -6.95
N GLU A 153 2.78 7.86 -8.09
CA GLU A 153 3.29 7.39 -9.39
C GLU A 153 4.82 7.23 -9.37
N GLN A 154 5.53 8.20 -8.80
CA GLN A 154 6.99 8.15 -8.68
C GLN A 154 7.43 6.99 -7.77
N MET A 155 6.77 6.81 -6.62
CA MET A 155 7.03 5.70 -5.71
C MET A 155 6.81 4.34 -6.38
N LEU A 156 5.67 4.17 -7.08
CA LEU A 156 5.36 2.93 -7.80
C LEU A 156 6.29 2.68 -8.97
N THR A 157 6.82 3.74 -9.60
CA THR A 157 7.85 3.62 -10.63
C THR A 157 9.14 3.03 -10.06
N TYR A 158 9.59 3.52 -8.90
CA TYR A 158 10.75 2.95 -8.20
C TYR A 158 10.49 1.52 -7.70
N ALA A 159 9.29 1.24 -7.19
CA ALA A 159 8.88 -0.10 -6.82
C ALA A 159 8.93 -1.05 -8.04
N LEU A 160 8.48 -0.59 -9.21
CA LEU A 160 8.50 -1.38 -10.44
C LEU A 160 9.94 -1.68 -10.90
N TYR A 161 10.87 -0.72 -10.76
CA TYR A 161 12.29 -0.97 -11.03
C TYR A 161 12.86 -2.03 -10.11
N ARG A 162 12.56 -1.95 -8.80
CA ARG A 162 12.99 -2.96 -7.84
C ARG A 162 12.38 -4.32 -8.15
N ALA A 163 11.08 -4.43 -8.38
CA ALA A 163 10.41 -5.70 -8.70
C ALA A 163 11.02 -6.37 -9.94
N ARG A 164 11.32 -5.60 -10.99
CA ARG A 164 12.00 -6.11 -12.20
C ARG A 164 13.40 -6.62 -11.92
N SER A 165 14.14 -5.98 -11.02
CA SER A 165 15.47 -6.45 -10.62
C SER A 165 15.40 -7.78 -9.86
N LEU A 166 14.41 -7.93 -8.98
CA LEU A 166 14.18 -9.18 -8.24
C LEU A 166 13.76 -10.34 -9.14
N ARG A 167 13.03 -10.07 -10.23
CA ARG A 167 12.64 -11.10 -11.20
C ARG A 167 13.81 -11.62 -12.06
N GLN A 168 14.88 -10.84 -12.19
CA GLN A 168 16.02 -11.15 -13.05
C GLN A 168 17.22 -11.72 -12.30
N GLY A 169 17.24 -11.63 -10.97
CA GLY A 169 18.24 -12.25 -10.10
C GLY A 169 17.85 -13.68 -9.76
#